data_AF-A0A284VUI9-F1
#
_entry.id   AF-A0A284VUI9-F1
#
_cell.length_a   1.000
_cell.length_b   1.000
_cell.length_c   1.000
_cell.angle_alpha   90.00
_cell.angle_beta   90.00
_cell.angle_gamma   90.00
#
_symmetry.space_group_name_H-M   'P 1'
#
loop_
_entity.id
_entity.type
_entity.pdbx_description
1 polymer ?
#
loop_
_entity_poly.entity_id
_entity_poly.type
_entity_poly.pdbx_seq_one_letter_code
_entity_poly.pdbx_strand_id
1 'polypeptide(L)'
;MANEFPFEISPMFEGERVRKDDMFVELAGPKSRGFELVKAAGLDEIEDGKFTLIGPDISQMQEGSRHPYAMIYRIAGKLVEPDLEAIVERRNHDFQNYIQGYMHLNQRYDVWVRVNKDAIKKGLKSFEQIAKATMMLFKNELPFIEKIEAIYVTDPEEVEKQRAEAIKIYEARDARTRGLHDEDVDVFYGCTLCQSFAPTNVCVVTPDRISLCGAINWFDGRAAAKVDPEGPQFAIPKGEIIDEKGGEYSGVNEKAVALSGGEYSRIKIHSFFEYPHTSCGCFEVVGFYIPEVDGIGWVDRDFSGNAPNGLAFSTMAGQTGGGKQIIGFLGVGVNYFRSPKFIQADGGWNRVVWMPKNLREKIKADIPPELVDKLPTEEDVSDLKSLKDYLEKKQHPVIQRWTKEEAAAEAVSSDGAASQVGAPAWSVPAPSMNMPVGMPMMPPMQLGGGEGVKLVLKNAKITIDRIILKGKEK
;
A
#
# COMPACT_ATOMS: atom_id res chain seq x y z
N MET A 1 -25.78 4.33 -23.28
CA MET A 1 -24.65 3.69 -22.59
C MET A 1 -24.77 2.16 -22.60
N ALA A 2 -25.90 1.54 -22.19
CA ALA A 2 -26.03 0.08 -22.09
C ALA A 2 -25.94 -0.76 -23.40
N ASN A 3 -25.77 -0.14 -24.57
CA ASN A 3 -25.79 -0.84 -25.87
C ASN A 3 -24.43 -0.84 -26.62
N GLU A 4 -23.37 -0.24 -26.07
CA GLU A 4 -22.10 -0.09 -26.79
C GLU A 4 -21.07 -1.18 -26.47
N PHE A 5 -21.12 -1.74 -25.26
CA PHE A 5 -20.20 -2.78 -24.79
C PHE A 5 -20.97 -4.01 -24.30
N PRO A 6 -20.38 -5.22 -24.37
CA PRO A 6 -20.99 -6.46 -23.89
C PRO A 6 -20.92 -6.61 -22.36
N PHE A 7 -20.47 -5.59 -21.64
CA PHE A 7 -20.26 -5.61 -20.19
C PHE A 7 -20.75 -4.30 -19.57
N GLU A 8 -20.99 -4.34 -18.26
CA GLU A 8 -21.30 -3.15 -17.49
C GLU A 8 -19.99 -2.41 -17.12
N ILE A 9 -20.08 -1.08 -17.09
CA ILE A 9 -19.00 -0.20 -16.66
C ILE A 9 -19.50 0.59 -15.46
N SER A 10 -18.85 0.44 -14.31
CA SER A 10 -19.21 1.18 -13.10
C SER A 10 -18.09 1.10 -12.06
N PRO A 11 -17.84 2.19 -11.29
CA PRO A 11 -16.96 2.16 -10.14
C PRO A 11 -17.30 1.07 -9.09
N MET A 12 -18.54 0.57 -9.08
CA MET A 12 -18.93 -0.51 -8.15
C MET A 12 -18.16 -1.82 -8.39
N PHE A 13 -17.62 -2.02 -9.59
CA PHE A 13 -16.85 -3.22 -9.94
C PHE A 13 -15.37 -3.12 -9.58
N GLU A 14 -14.89 -1.95 -9.11
CA GLU A 14 -13.47 -1.72 -8.85
C GLU A 14 -12.86 -2.76 -7.88
N GLY A 15 -13.65 -3.20 -6.90
CA GLY A 15 -13.25 -4.21 -5.92
C GLY A 15 -13.40 -5.66 -6.37
N GLU A 16 -13.89 -5.93 -7.58
CA GLU A 16 -14.16 -7.28 -8.09
C GLU A 16 -12.86 -8.10 -8.15
N ARG A 17 -12.93 -9.36 -7.71
CA ARG A 17 -11.80 -10.30 -7.73
C ARG A 17 -12.15 -11.53 -8.54
N VAL A 18 -11.42 -11.75 -9.64
CA VAL A 18 -11.56 -12.96 -10.45
C VAL A 18 -10.70 -14.07 -9.86
N ARG A 19 -11.35 -15.04 -9.21
CA ARG A 19 -10.69 -16.22 -8.64
C ARG A 19 -10.35 -17.22 -9.75
N LYS A 20 -9.47 -18.18 -9.44
CA LYS A 20 -8.96 -19.15 -10.42
C LYS A 20 -10.08 -19.94 -11.10
N ASP A 21 -11.11 -20.30 -10.34
CA ASP A 21 -12.21 -21.14 -10.85
C ASP A 21 -13.16 -20.39 -11.79
N ASP A 22 -13.23 -19.06 -11.65
CA ASP A 22 -14.07 -18.15 -12.46
C ASP A 22 -13.30 -17.53 -13.64
N MET A 23 -11.99 -17.77 -13.72
CA MET A 23 -11.10 -17.15 -14.69
C MET A 23 -11.20 -17.82 -16.06
N PHE A 24 -11.42 -17.03 -17.10
CA PHE A 24 -11.26 -17.46 -18.50
C PHE A 24 -9.80 -17.38 -18.94
N VAL A 25 -9.13 -16.25 -18.74
CA VAL A 25 -7.72 -16.09 -19.11
C VAL A 25 -6.97 -15.29 -18.05
N GLU A 26 -5.70 -15.64 -17.84
CA GLU A 26 -4.72 -14.87 -17.07
C GLU A 26 -3.77 -14.15 -18.01
N LEU A 27 -3.61 -12.85 -17.83
CA LEU A 27 -2.80 -11.98 -18.66
C LEU A 27 -1.70 -11.37 -17.79
N ALA A 28 -0.44 -11.48 -18.23
CA ALA A 28 0.73 -11.10 -17.43
C ALA A 28 0.75 -11.77 -16.04
N GLY A 29 1.04 -11.02 -14.98
CA GLY A 29 1.09 -11.52 -13.61
C GLY A 29 2.27 -12.46 -13.30
N PRO A 30 2.28 -13.10 -12.11
CA PRO A 30 3.49 -13.71 -11.55
C PRO A 30 4.11 -14.87 -12.36
N LYS A 31 3.34 -15.42 -13.31
CA LYS A 31 3.73 -16.59 -14.13
C LYS A 31 3.77 -16.27 -15.62
N SER A 32 3.72 -14.99 -15.98
CA SER A 32 3.89 -14.48 -17.34
C SER A 32 4.53 -13.09 -17.26
N ARG A 33 4.56 -12.37 -18.37
CA ARG A 33 5.22 -11.07 -18.47
C ARG A 33 4.25 -10.07 -19.08
N GLY A 34 4.34 -8.84 -18.61
CA GLY A 34 3.50 -7.77 -19.13
C GLY A 34 3.93 -6.40 -18.67
N PHE A 35 3.31 -5.38 -19.21
CA PHE A 35 3.47 -4.02 -18.71
C PHE A 35 2.30 -3.13 -19.13
N GLU A 36 2.14 -2.00 -18.46
CA GLU A 36 1.28 -0.92 -18.94
C GLU A 36 2.08 0.36 -19.07
N LEU A 37 1.85 1.13 -20.14
CA LEU A 37 2.61 2.35 -20.40
C LEU A 37 1.69 3.43 -20.97
N VAL A 38 1.76 4.63 -20.42
CA VAL A 38 1.22 5.83 -21.09
C VAL A 38 2.36 6.67 -21.63
N LYS A 39 2.18 7.19 -22.85
CA LYS A 39 3.10 8.13 -23.48
C LYS A 39 2.37 9.37 -23.97
N ALA A 40 2.93 10.53 -23.68
CA ALA A 40 2.54 11.77 -24.34
C ALA A 40 2.94 11.71 -25.82
N ALA A 41 2.07 12.20 -26.69
CA ALA A 41 2.26 12.28 -28.13
C ALA A 41 1.82 13.64 -28.67
N GLY A 42 2.32 14.01 -29.83
CA GLY A 42 1.83 15.18 -30.56
C GLY A 42 0.41 14.95 -31.10
N LEU A 43 -0.39 16.02 -31.22
CA LEU A 43 -1.75 15.94 -31.77
C LEU A 43 -1.79 15.35 -33.20
N ASP A 44 -0.73 15.54 -33.98
CA ASP A 44 -0.61 15.04 -35.35
C ASP A 44 0.01 13.63 -35.44
N GLU A 45 0.47 13.07 -34.31
CA GLU A 45 1.16 11.77 -34.26
C GLU A 45 0.23 10.58 -34.00
N ILE A 46 -1.01 10.85 -33.59
CA ILE A 46 -1.99 9.82 -33.22
C ILE A 46 -3.38 10.09 -33.81
N GLU A 47 -4.10 8.99 -34.05
CA GLU A 47 -5.48 8.99 -34.49
C GLU A 47 -6.40 8.71 -33.29
N ASP A 48 -7.34 9.60 -33.01
CA ASP A 48 -8.22 9.48 -31.85
C ASP A 48 -9.11 8.23 -31.94
N GLY A 49 -9.14 7.45 -30.86
CA GLY A 49 -9.91 6.22 -30.74
C GLY A 49 -9.29 5.01 -31.46
N LYS A 50 -8.11 5.14 -32.06
CA LYS A 50 -7.45 4.03 -32.75
C LYS A 50 -7.07 2.92 -31.79
N PHE A 51 -7.38 1.68 -32.17
CA PHE A 51 -6.95 0.48 -31.49
C PHE A 51 -6.01 -0.33 -32.39
N THR A 52 -4.96 -0.90 -31.82
CA THR A 52 -4.07 -1.85 -32.50
C THR A 52 -3.79 -3.03 -31.57
N LEU A 53 -3.92 -4.24 -32.10
CA LEU A 53 -3.56 -5.48 -31.40
C LEU A 53 -2.38 -6.14 -32.12
N ILE A 54 -1.34 -6.49 -31.35
CA ILE A 54 -0.19 -7.25 -31.84
C ILE A 54 -0.16 -8.60 -31.10
N GLY A 55 -0.59 -9.65 -31.78
CA GLY A 55 -0.69 -11.00 -31.24
C GLY A 55 -2.13 -11.54 -31.17
N PRO A 56 -2.34 -12.67 -30.47
CA PRO A 56 -3.65 -13.31 -30.36
C PRO A 56 -4.67 -12.46 -29.59
N ASP A 57 -5.90 -12.41 -30.10
CA ASP A 57 -7.04 -11.78 -29.42
C ASP A 57 -7.74 -12.74 -28.45
N ILE A 58 -8.64 -12.22 -27.59
CA ILE A 58 -9.43 -12.99 -26.62
C ILE A 58 -10.14 -14.18 -27.28
N SER A 59 -10.72 -13.98 -28.46
CA SER A 59 -11.42 -15.05 -29.22
C SER A 59 -10.52 -16.22 -29.64
N GLN A 60 -9.21 -16.04 -29.62
CA GLN A 60 -8.20 -17.06 -29.96
C GLN A 60 -7.59 -17.72 -28.72
N MET A 61 -7.99 -17.29 -27.51
CA MET A 61 -7.49 -17.82 -26.25
C MET A 61 -8.40 -18.95 -25.74
N GLN A 62 -7.80 -19.89 -25.00
CA GLN A 62 -8.52 -21.01 -24.38
C GLN A 62 -8.84 -20.70 -22.92
N GLU A 63 -9.93 -21.25 -22.41
CA GLU A 63 -10.26 -21.16 -20.99
C GLU A 63 -9.12 -21.74 -20.12
N GLY A 64 -8.74 -21.01 -19.07
CA GLY A 64 -7.63 -21.33 -18.18
C GLY A 64 -6.24 -21.04 -18.73
N SER A 65 -6.12 -20.53 -19.97
CA SER A 65 -4.82 -20.21 -20.57
C SER A 65 -4.16 -18.98 -19.93
N ARG A 66 -2.85 -18.83 -20.15
CA ARG A 66 -2.06 -17.69 -19.71
C ARG A 66 -1.29 -17.10 -20.87
N HIS A 67 -1.31 -15.77 -21.01
CA HIS A 67 -0.62 -15.05 -22.09
C HIS A 67 0.21 -13.89 -21.55
N PRO A 68 1.27 -13.48 -22.25
CA PRO A 68 1.90 -12.19 -22.00
C PRO A 68 0.95 -11.08 -22.44
N TYR A 69 1.07 -9.90 -21.81
CA TYR A 69 0.12 -8.82 -22.08
C TYR A 69 0.71 -7.44 -21.81
N ALA A 70 0.62 -6.56 -22.80
CA ALA A 70 0.93 -5.15 -22.64
C ALA A 70 -0.25 -4.26 -23.01
N MET A 71 -0.41 -3.17 -22.26
CA MET A 71 -1.39 -2.12 -22.53
C MET A 71 -0.65 -0.80 -22.70
N ILE A 72 -0.64 -0.25 -23.91
CA ILE A 72 0.03 1.01 -24.20
C ILE A 72 -0.99 2.01 -24.65
N TYR A 73 -1.01 3.17 -24.01
CA TYR A 73 -1.84 4.29 -24.44
C TYR A 73 -0.97 5.45 -24.86
N ARG A 74 -1.25 6.02 -26.03
CA ARG A 74 -0.66 7.29 -26.44
C ARG A 74 -1.73 8.36 -26.33
N ILE A 75 -1.42 9.43 -25.62
CA ILE A 75 -2.34 10.52 -25.32
C ILE A 75 -1.81 11.82 -25.90
N ALA A 76 -2.71 12.67 -26.41
CA ALA A 76 -2.36 13.98 -26.92
C ALA A 76 -3.43 15.00 -26.52
N GLY A 77 -3.00 16.24 -26.29
CA GLY A 77 -3.86 17.36 -25.92
C GLY A 77 -3.00 18.56 -25.57
N LYS A 78 -3.58 19.76 -25.56
CA LYS A 78 -2.82 21.00 -25.30
C LYS A 78 -2.14 21.05 -23.92
N LEU A 79 -2.71 20.35 -22.95
CA LEU A 79 -2.18 20.27 -21.58
C LEU A 79 -1.43 18.96 -21.32
N VAL A 80 -1.29 18.07 -22.31
CA VAL A 80 -0.61 16.80 -22.16
C VAL A 80 0.90 17.01 -22.20
N GLU A 81 1.56 16.76 -21.07
CA GLU A 81 3.02 16.83 -20.91
C GLU A 81 3.56 15.45 -20.46
N PRO A 82 4.84 15.12 -20.73
CA PRO A 82 5.44 13.87 -20.27
C PRO A 82 5.34 13.62 -18.75
N ASP A 83 5.27 14.69 -17.95
CA ASP A 83 5.11 14.60 -16.50
C ASP A 83 3.73 14.05 -16.07
N LEU A 84 2.73 14.07 -16.95
CA LEU A 84 1.42 13.49 -16.67
C LEU A 84 1.34 12.00 -16.99
N GLU A 85 2.33 11.44 -17.69
CA GLU A 85 2.26 10.06 -18.16
C GLU A 85 2.02 9.08 -17.00
N ALA A 86 2.76 9.20 -15.90
CA ALA A 86 2.62 8.31 -14.74
C ALA A 86 1.26 8.44 -14.05
N ILE A 87 0.69 9.65 -14.02
CA ILE A 87 -0.62 9.93 -13.42
C ILE A 87 -1.73 9.30 -14.26
N VAL A 88 -1.68 9.51 -15.57
CA VAL A 88 -2.64 8.91 -16.50
C VAL A 88 -2.47 7.39 -16.51
N GLU A 89 -1.25 6.88 -16.51
CA GLU A 89 -0.95 5.45 -16.42
C GLU A 89 -1.55 4.83 -15.16
N ARG A 90 -1.48 5.52 -14.02
CA ARG A 90 -2.10 5.03 -12.80
C ARG A 90 -3.62 4.92 -12.90
N ARG A 91 -4.29 5.77 -13.67
CA ARG A 91 -5.75 5.71 -13.89
C ARG A 91 -6.18 4.49 -14.71
N ASN A 92 -5.27 3.86 -15.45
CA ASN A 92 -5.55 2.59 -16.13
C ASN A 92 -6.03 1.52 -15.13
N HIS A 93 -5.45 1.47 -13.93
CA HIS A 93 -5.89 0.56 -12.87
C HIS A 93 -7.38 0.71 -12.57
N ASP A 94 -7.87 1.93 -12.36
CA ASP A 94 -9.26 2.18 -11.98
C ASP A 94 -10.18 1.88 -13.16
N PHE A 95 -9.85 2.41 -14.34
CA PHE A 95 -10.70 2.29 -15.52
C PHE A 95 -10.86 0.85 -16.01
N GLN A 96 -9.80 0.04 -15.92
CA GLN A 96 -9.88 -1.39 -16.22
C GLN A 96 -10.76 -2.12 -15.19
N ASN A 97 -10.62 -1.82 -13.89
CA ASN A 97 -11.43 -2.46 -12.85
C ASN A 97 -12.88 -1.93 -12.80
N TYR A 98 -13.22 -0.85 -13.50
CA TYR A 98 -14.61 -0.43 -13.68
C TYR A 98 -15.37 -1.33 -14.66
N ILE A 99 -14.65 -2.13 -15.46
CA ILE A 99 -15.25 -3.08 -16.40
C ILE A 99 -15.59 -4.38 -15.66
N GLN A 100 -16.88 -4.70 -15.60
CA GLN A 100 -17.36 -5.91 -14.93
C GLN A 100 -16.69 -7.17 -15.48
N GLY A 101 -16.12 -7.98 -14.59
CA GLY A 101 -15.43 -9.22 -14.95
C GLY A 101 -14.02 -9.03 -15.51
N TYR A 102 -13.46 -7.81 -15.48
CA TYR A 102 -12.07 -7.54 -15.85
C TYR A 102 -11.30 -7.04 -14.63
N MET A 103 -10.46 -7.90 -14.06
CA MET A 103 -9.63 -7.57 -12.90
C MET A 103 -8.26 -7.13 -13.39
N HIS A 104 -7.83 -5.93 -13.00
CA HIS A 104 -6.47 -5.41 -13.18
C HIS A 104 -5.81 -5.18 -11.83
N LEU A 105 -4.53 -5.54 -11.70
CA LEU A 105 -3.75 -5.32 -10.50
C LEU A 105 -2.35 -4.82 -10.81
N ASN A 106 -1.77 -4.25 -9.75
CA ASN A 106 -0.42 -3.71 -9.70
C ASN A 106 -0.25 -2.50 -10.63
N GLN A 107 0.90 -2.36 -11.27
CA GLN A 107 1.30 -1.19 -12.05
C GLN A 107 2.54 -1.49 -12.92
N ARG A 108 2.83 -0.63 -13.90
CA ARG A 108 4.04 -0.68 -14.75
C ARG A 108 4.28 -2.08 -15.31
N TYR A 109 5.42 -2.71 -15.01
CA TYR A 109 5.82 -4.03 -15.52
C TYR A 109 5.38 -5.21 -14.65
N ASP A 110 4.70 -4.94 -13.54
CA ASP A 110 4.21 -5.96 -12.60
C ASP A 110 2.69 -6.17 -12.73
N VAL A 111 2.07 -5.62 -13.78
CA VAL A 111 0.63 -5.74 -14.04
C VAL A 111 0.17 -7.20 -14.07
N TRP A 112 -1.02 -7.42 -13.51
CA TRP A 112 -1.67 -8.72 -13.50
C TRP A 112 -3.15 -8.57 -13.79
N VAL A 113 -3.58 -9.19 -14.88
CA VAL A 113 -4.96 -9.10 -15.34
C VAL A 113 -5.61 -10.49 -15.38
N ARG A 114 -6.90 -10.55 -15.02
CA ARG A 114 -7.75 -11.72 -15.24
C ARG A 114 -9.09 -11.31 -15.83
N VAL A 115 -9.56 -12.13 -16.77
CA VAL A 115 -10.89 -11.98 -17.37
C VAL A 115 -11.79 -13.10 -16.86
N ASN A 116 -12.99 -12.76 -16.41
CA ASN A 116 -14.00 -13.69 -15.91
C ASN A 116 -14.69 -14.44 -17.07
N LYS A 117 -15.00 -15.74 -16.88
CA LYS A 117 -15.78 -16.54 -17.83
C LYS A 117 -17.13 -15.91 -18.17
N ASP A 118 -17.76 -15.24 -17.22
CA ASP A 118 -19.05 -14.58 -17.44
C ASP A 118 -18.96 -13.38 -18.37
N ALA A 119 -17.81 -12.67 -18.42
CA ALA A 119 -17.60 -11.60 -19.39
C ALA A 119 -17.63 -12.15 -20.84
N ILE A 120 -17.04 -13.33 -21.06
CA ILE A 120 -17.08 -14.02 -22.36
C ILE A 120 -18.51 -14.42 -22.72
N LYS A 121 -19.27 -14.98 -21.77
CA LYS A 121 -20.69 -15.34 -21.96
C LYS A 121 -21.56 -14.13 -22.32
N LYS A 122 -21.27 -12.97 -21.75
CA LYS A 122 -21.97 -11.70 -22.03
C LYS A 122 -21.56 -11.07 -23.37
N GLY A 123 -20.52 -11.58 -24.03
CA GLY A 123 -20.17 -11.20 -25.40
C GLY A 123 -18.82 -10.50 -25.55
N LEU A 124 -17.97 -10.50 -24.51
CA LEU A 124 -16.57 -10.10 -24.64
C LEU A 124 -15.83 -11.12 -25.53
N LYS A 125 -15.36 -10.66 -26.69
CA LYS A 125 -14.67 -11.50 -27.69
C LYS A 125 -13.37 -10.89 -28.19
N SER A 126 -13.15 -9.60 -27.93
CA SER A 126 -11.97 -8.88 -28.38
C SER A 126 -11.46 -7.91 -27.33
N PHE A 127 -10.14 -7.77 -27.25
CA PHE A 127 -9.47 -6.70 -26.53
C PHE A 127 -9.85 -5.30 -27.00
N GLU A 128 -10.29 -5.15 -28.26
CA GLU A 128 -10.76 -3.87 -28.78
C GLU A 128 -11.93 -3.31 -27.95
N GLN A 129 -12.81 -4.19 -27.47
CA GLN A 129 -13.97 -3.80 -26.65
C GLN A 129 -13.50 -3.20 -25.31
N ILE A 130 -12.50 -3.82 -24.68
CA ILE A 130 -11.88 -3.33 -23.44
C ILE A 130 -11.13 -2.01 -23.70
N ALA A 131 -10.35 -1.95 -24.77
CA ALA A 131 -9.57 -0.77 -25.11
C ALA A 131 -10.46 0.45 -25.38
N LYS A 132 -11.55 0.27 -26.15
CA LYS A 132 -12.52 1.34 -26.41
C LYS A 132 -13.21 1.82 -25.14
N ALA A 133 -13.65 0.91 -24.27
CA ALA A 133 -14.23 1.28 -22.98
C ALA A 133 -13.23 2.06 -22.12
N THR A 134 -11.98 1.61 -22.08
CA THR A 134 -10.94 2.27 -21.28
C THR A 134 -10.57 3.64 -21.85
N MET A 135 -10.42 3.77 -23.18
CA MET A 135 -10.17 5.06 -23.83
C MET A 135 -11.32 6.05 -23.62
N MET A 136 -12.57 5.58 -23.65
CA MET A 136 -13.74 6.39 -23.29
C MET A 136 -13.63 6.90 -21.84
N LEU A 137 -13.31 6.02 -20.89
CA LEU A 137 -13.13 6.40 -19.48
C LEU A 137 -11.99 7.40 -19.30
N PHE A 138 -10.88 7.21 -19.99
CA PHE A 138 -9.77 8.18 -20.02
C PHE A 138 -10.26 9.57 -20.43
N LYS A 139 -10.98 9.69 -21.55
CA LYS A 139 -11.44 11.00 -22.03
C LYS A 139 -12.52 11.63 -21.15
N ASN A 140 -13.40 10.82 -20.57
CA ASN A 140 -14.47 11.30 -19.70
C ASN A 140 -13.93 11.85 -18.39
N GLU A 141 -12.98 11.14 -17.79
CA GLU A 141 -12.46 11.45 -16.46
C GLU A 141 -11.26 12.40 -16.51
N LEU A 142 -10.53 12.44 -17.63
CA LEU A 142 -9.35 13.29 -17.86
C LEU A 142 -9.59 14.14 -19.12
N PRO A 143 -10.45 15.17 -19.06
CA PRO A 143 -10.90 15.92 -20.24
C PRO A 143 -9.79 16.72 -20.93
N PHE A 144 -8.60 16.83 -20.33
CA PHE A 144 -7.41 17.39 -20.96
C PHE A 144 -6.80 16.47 -22.04
N ILE A 145 -7.23 15.20 -22.12
CA ILE A 145 -6.87 14.26 -23.18
C ILE A 145 -7.80 14.50 -24.39
N GLU A 146 -7.28 15.14 -25.43
CA GLU A 146 -8.03 15.45 -26.66
C GLU A 146 -8.08 14.24 -27.61
N LYS A 147 -6.94 13.56 -27.76
CA LYS A 147 -6.79 12.33 -28.55
C LYS A 147 -6.17 11.23 -27.72
N ILE A 148 -6.63 10.00 -27.94
CA ILE A 148 -6.04 8.79 -27.35
C ILE A 148 -6.05 7.64 -28.36
N GLU A 149 -4.98 6.86 -28.41
CA GLU A 149 -4.94 5.56 -29.07
C GLU A 149 -4.44 4.48 -28.11
N ALA A 150 -4.86 3.24 -28.35
CA ALA A 150 -4.48 2.09 -27.55
C ALA A 150 -3.78 1.03 -28.41
N ILE A 151 -2.64 0.55 -27.94
CA ILE A 151 -1.88 -0.54 -28.54
C ILE A 151 -1.77 -1.64 -27.49
N TYR A 152 -2.44 -2.77 -27.74
CA TYR A 152 -2.31 -3.95 -26.90
C TYR A 152 -1.41 -4.98 -27.57
N VAL A 153 -0.62 -5.65 -26.76
CA VAL A 153 0.34 -6.66 -27.24
C VAL A 153 0.15 -7.93 -26.45
N THR A 154 -0.08 -9.04 -27.14
CA THR A 154 -0.19 -10.40 -26.59
C THR A 154 0.80 -11.36 -27.25
N ASP A 155 1.51 -10.90 -28.29
CA ASP A 155 2.64 -11.61 -28.87
C ASP A 155 3.80 -11.67 -27.86
N PRO A 156 4.33 -12.87 -27.52
CA PRO A 156 5.37 -13.01 -26.51
C PRO A 156 6.68 -12.26 -26.81
N GLU A 157 7.13 -12.27 -28.06
CA GLU A 157 8.41 -11.65 -28.44
C GLU A 157 8.29 -10.13 -28.40
N GLU A 158 7.17 -9.59 -28.90
CA GLU A 158 6.93 -8.16 -28.89
C GLU A 158 6.67 -7.62 -27.48
N VAL A 159 6.00 -8.38 -26.59
CA VAL A 159 5.87 -8.00 -25.18
C VAL A 159 7.23 -7.87 -24.52
N GLU A 160 8.13 -8.84 -24.68
CA GLU A 160 9.47 -8.78 -24.07
C GLU A 160 10.28 -7.60 -24.58
N LYS A 161 10.28 -7.39 -25.90
CA LYS A 161 10.99 -6.28 -26.54
C LYS A 161 10.51 -4.93 -26.03
N GLN A 162 9.20 -4.70 -26.00
CA GLN A 162 8.66 -3.41 -25.57
C GLN A 162 8.73 -3.24 -24.04
N ARG A 163 8.64 -4.33 -23.27
CA ARG A 163 8.84 -4.32 -21.82
C ARG A 163 10.23 -3.80 -21.46
N ALA A 164 11.27 -4.21 -22.18
CA ALA A 164 12.63 -3.72 -21.96
C ALA A 164 12.76 -2.20 -22.14
N GLU A 165 12.08 -1.63 -23.14
CA GLU A 165 12.03 -0.17 -23.33
C GLU A 165 11.19 0.53 -22.27
N ALA A 166 10.05 -0.06 -21.88
CA ALA A 166 9.21 0.47 -20.82
C ALA A 166 9.95 0.56 -19.48
N ILE A 167 10.76 -0.45 -19.14
CA ILE A 167 11.60 -0.46 -17.94
C ILE A 167 12.55 0.75 -17.91
N LYS A 168 13.22 1.07 -19.03
CA LYS A 168 14.09 2.25 -19.11
C LYS A 168 13.33 3.56 -18.87
N ILE A 169 12.09 3.65 -19.35
CA ILE A 169 11.23 4.82 -19.13
C ILE A 169 10.90 4.94 -17.63
N TYR A 170 10.53 3.83 -16.97
CA TYR A 170 10.24 3.85 -15.53
C TYR A 170 11.47 4.21 -14.71
N GLU A 171 12.64 3.66 -15.05
CA GLU A 171 13.91 4.00 -14.41
C GLU A 171 14.23 5.50 -14.54
N ALA A 172 14.00 6.07 -15.73
CA ALA A 172 14.17 7.50 -15.95
C ALA A 172 13.19 8.33 -15.12
N ARG A 173 11.90 7.95 -15.08
CA ARG A 173 10.88 8.61 -14.24
C ARG A 173 11.29 8.58 -12.77
N ASP A 174 11.73 7.43 -12.30
CA ASP A 174 12.17 7.17 -10.94
C ASP A 174 13.48 7.88 -10.56
N ALA A 175 14.37 8.13 -11.53
CA ALA A 175 15.62 8.84 -11.30
C ALA A 175 15.42 10.34 -11.03
N ARG A 176 14.32 10.93 -11.54
CA ARG A 176 14.05 12.37 -11.42
C ARG A 176 13.92 12.84 -9.98
N THR A 177 13.41 12.01 -9.07
CA THR A 177 13.25 12.40 -7.65
C THR A 177 14.48 12.17 -6.79
N ARG A 178 15.55 11.57 -7.31
CA ARG A 178 16.72 11.19 -6.47
C ARG A 178 17.49 12.37 -5.88
N GLY A 179 17.43 13.54 -6.52
CA GLY A 179 18.16 14.74 -6.10
C GLY A 179 17.29 15.79 -5.42
N LEU A 180 16.05 15.46 -5.06
CA LEU A 180 15.13 16.36 -4.37
C LEU A 180 14.75 15.72 -3.03
N HIS A 181 14.88 16.48 -1.95
CA HIS A 181 14.56 16.04 -0.61
C HIS A 181 13.38 16.80 -0.03
N ASP A 182 12.79 16.26 1.03
CA ASP A 182 11.66 16.88 1.73
C ASP A 182 12.00 18.30 2.23
N GLU A 183 13.27 18.57 2.56
CA GLU A 183 13.79 19.88 2.97
C GLU A 183 13.77 20.91 1.83
N ASP A 184 13.88 20.46 0.57
CA ASP A 184 14.00 21.34 -0.60
C ASP A 184 12.65 21.88 -1.09
N VAL A 185 11.55 21.45 -0.46
CA VAL A 185 10.18 21.78 -0.88
C VAL A 185 9.32 22.26 0.28
N ASP A 186 8.40 23.18 -0.02
CA ASP A 186 7.41 23.71 0.93
C ASP A 186 6.04 23.02 0.82
N VAL A 187 5.88 22.19 -0.21
CA VAL A 187 4.62 21.55 -0.58
C VAL A 187 4.86 20.06 -0.84
N PHE A 188 4.04 19.22 -0.21
CA PHE A 188 3.88 17.81 -0.53
C PHE A 188 2.61 17.59 -1.34
N TYR A 189 2.39 16.36 -1.80
CA TYR A 189 1.18 16.02 -2.54
C TYR A 189 0.44 14.87 -1.88
N GLY A 190 -0.87 15.03 -1.77
CA GLY A 190 -1.76 13.99 -1.31
C GLY A 190 -2.34 13.17 -2.45
N CYS A 191 -2.85 11.98 -2.13
CA CYS A 191 -3.63 11.18 -3.06
C CYS A 191 -4.79 10.46 -2.35
N THR A 192 -6.02 10.67 -2.83
CA THR A 192 -7.26 10.04 -2.34
C THR A 192 -7.85 9.02 -3.31
N LEU A 193 -7.15 8.70 -4.40
CA LEU A 193 -7.62 7.78 -5.45
C LEU A 193 -8.13 6.44 -4.90
N CYS A 194 -7.46 5.91 -3.87
CA CYS A 194 -7.82 4.63 -3.27
C CYS A 194 -8.91 4.69 -2.18
N GLN A 195 -9.55 5.85 -1.97
CA GLN A 195 -10.63 5.97 -0.98
C GLN A 195 -11.91 5.23 -1.39
N SER A 196 -12.05 4.83 -2.66
CA SER A 196 -13.11 3.96 -3.13
C SER A 196 -13.19 2.63 -2.37
N PHE A 197 -12.04 2.07 -1.97
CA PHE A 197 -11.97 0.81 -1.22
C PHE A 197 -11.35 0.94 0.18
N ALA A 198 -10.64 2.03 0.47
CA ALA A 198 -10.12 2.35 1.80
C ALA A 198 -10.50 3.79 2.18
N PRO A 199 -11.75 4.04 2.62
CA PRO A 199 -12.32 5.40 2.72
C PRO A 199 -11.54 6.36 3.62
N THR A 200 -10.85 5.85 4.63
CA THR A 200 -10.07 6.67 5.57
C THR A 200 -8.60 6.80 5.17
N ASN A 201 -8.17 6.19 4.06
CA ASN A 201 -6.78 6.25 3.62
C ASN A 201 -6.44 7.63 3.05
N VAL A 202 -5.28 8.16 3.45
CA VAL A 202 -4.70 9.36 2.85
C VAL A 202 -3.25 9.04 2.50
N CYS A 203 -2.91 9.06 1.21
CA CYS A 203 -1.52 8.97 0.78
C CYS A 203 -0.87 10.35 0.83
N VAL A 204 0.32 10.44 1.42
CA VAL A 204 1.20 11.61 1.42
C VAL A 204 2.45 11.24 0.65
N VAL A 205 2.70 11.95 -0.45
CA VAL A 205 3.81 11.75 -1.36
C VAL A 205 4.76 12.94 -1.22
N THR A 206 6.00 12.62 -0.90
CA THR A 206 7.08 13.59 -0.70
C THR A 206 8.26 13.23 -1.62
N PRO A 207 9.24 14.12 -1.81
CA PRO A 207 10.45 13.76 -2.55
C PRO A 207 11.15 12.52 -1.98
N ASP A 208 11.21 12.38 -0.65
CA ASP A 208 11.83 11.23 0.02
C ASP A 208 10.86 10.06 0.30
N ARG A 209 9.57 10.15 -0.04
CA ARG A 209 8.61 9.06 0.10
C ARG A 209 7.63 9.00 -1.08
N ILE A 210 7.89 8.04 -1.97
CA ILE A 210 6.96 7.68 -3.06
C ILE A 210 5.63 7.18 -2.50
N SER A 211 4.56 7.27 -3.30
CA SER A 211 3.29 6.62 -2.97
C SER A 211 3.47 5.12 -2.71
N LEU A 212 2.63 4.57 -1.82
CA LEU A 212 2.73 3.16 -1.44
C LEU A 212 2.52 2.19 -2.61
N CYS A 213 1.82 2.60 -3.68
CA CYS A 213 1.68 1.80 -4.89
C CYS A 213 2.89 1.84 -5.82
N GLY A 214 3.90 2.67 -5.54
CA GLY A 214 5.11 2.82 -6.35
C GLY A 214 4.91 3.63 -7.65
N ALA A 215 3.69 4.06 -7.96
CA ALA A 215 3.36 4.65 -9.25
C ALA A 215 3.39 6.18 -9.29
N ILE A 216 3.33 6.86 -8.14
CA ILE A 216 3.21 8.32 -8.05
C ILE A 216 4.36 8.86 -7.21
N ASN A 217 5.26 9.60 -7.84
CA ASN A 217 6.30 10.37 -7.18
C ASN A 217 5.85 11.84 -6.95
N TRP A 218 6.71 12.64 -6.32
CA TRP A 218 6.38 14.04 -6.00
C TRP A 218 6.12 14.92 -7.23
N PHE A 219 6.88 14.76 -8.32
CA PHE A 219 6.68 15.50 -9.56
C PHE A 219 5.37 15.12 -10.25
N ASP A 220 5.02 13.83 -10.22
CA ASP A 220 3.76 13.33 -10.74
C ASP A 220 2.58 13.97 -9.98
N GLY A 221 2.65 14.00 -8.64
CA GLY A 221 1.65 14.65 -7.78
C GLY A 221 1.50 16.14 -8.07
N ARG A 222 2.62 16.84 -8.29
CA ARG A 222 2.65 18.25 -8.72
C ARG A 222 1.96 18.48 -10.06
N ALA A 223 2.29 17.65 -11.05
CA ALA A 223 1.71 17.77 -12.38
C ALA A 223 0.19 17.51 -12.34
N ALA A 224 -0.24 16.46 -11.63
CA ALA A 224 -1.65 16.12 -11.44
C ALA A 224 -2.44 17.27 -10.80
N ALA A 225 -2.01 17.75 -9.64
CA ALA A 225 -2.70 18.81 -8.90
C ALA A 225 -2.77 20.14 -9.66
N LYS A 226 -1.82 20.38 -10.59
CA LYS A 226 -1.82 21.56 -11.45
C LYS A 226 -2.83 21.43 -12.60
N VAL A 227 -2.92 20.26 -13.21
CA VAL A 227 -3.74 20.02 -14.40
C VAL A 227 -5.20 19.76 -14.04
N ASP A 228 -5.44 19.10 -12.91
CA ASP A 228 -6.77 18.82 -12.37
C ASP A 228 -6.81 19.15 -10.86
N PRO A 229 -7.07 20.43 -10.49
CA PRO A 229 -7.07 20.87 -9.10
C PRO A 229 -8.15 20.24 -8.22
N GLU A 230 -9.24 19.76 -8.82
CA GLU A 230 -10.34 19.07 -8.13
C GLU A 230 -10.18 17.54 -8.16
N GLY A 231 -9.09 17.06 -8.77
CA GLY A 231 -8.76 15.66 -8.89
C GLY A 231 -8.32 15.01 -7.57
N PRO A 232 -8.02 13.70 -7.61
CA PRO A 232 -7.64 12.96 -6.40
C PRO A 232 -6.24 13.29 -5.89
N GLN A 233 -5.41 13.98 -6.68
CA GLN A 233 -4.12 14.51 -6.24
C GLN A 233 -4.24 15.99 -5.93
N PHE A 234 -3.76 16.37 -4.75
CA PHE A 234 -3.90 17.73 -4.25
C PHE A 234 -2.63 18.18 -3.52
N ALA A 235 -2.38 19.49 -3.52
CA ALA A 235 -1.27 20.07 -2.78
C ALA A 235 -1.51 20.02 -1.27
N ILE A 236 -0.44 19.74 -0.53
CA ILE A 236 -0.38 19.80 0.93
C ILE A 236 0.74 20.78 1.29
N PRO A 237 0.42 22.05 1.61
CA PRO A 237 1.39 22.93 2.23
C PRO A 237 1.93 22.28 3.50
N LYS A 238 3.26 22.23 3.69
CA LYS A 238 3.86 21.54 4.86
C LYS A 238 3.36 22.12 6.18
N GLY A 239 3.31 23.45 6.28
CA GLY A 239 3.02 24.12 7.54
C GLY A 239 4.19 24.01 8.52
N GLU A 240 3.91 23.98 9.81
CA GLU A 240 4.93 23.88 10.86
C GLU A 240 5.54 22.48 10.91
N ILE A 241 6.85 22.40 11.13
CA ILE A 241 7.57 21.15 11.37
C ILE A 241 7.39 20.78 12.84
N ILE A 242 6.68 19.69 13.11
CA ILE A 242 6.39 19.21 14.48
C ILE A 242 7.45 18.18 14.91
N ASP A 243 7.86 17.30 14.00
CA ASP A 243 8.92 16.32 14.20
C ASP A 243 9.69 16.10 12.89
N GLU A 244 10.90 16.65 12.83
CA GLU A 244 11.77 16.56 11.65
C GLU A 244 12.18 15.11 11.35
N LYS A 245 12.47 14.30 12.37
CA LYS A 245 12.93 12.92 12.21
C LYS A 245 11.78 12.01 11.78
N GLY A 246 10.63 12.15 12.44
CA GLY A 246 9.40 11.44 12.10
C GLY A 246 8.76 11.91 10.79
N GLY A 247 9.09 13.11 10.32
CA GLY A 247 8.41 13.76 9.21
C GLY A 247 6.96 14.10 9.57
N GLU A 248 6.75 14.75 10.72
CA GLU A 248 5.45 15.26 11.15
C GLU A 248 5.32 16.74 10.83
N TYR A 249 4.26 17.10 10.12
CA TYR A 249 4.02 18.46 9.66
C TYR A 249 2.56 18.84 9.92
N SER A 250 2.31 20.09 10.34
CA SER A 250 0.96 20.52 10.70
C SER A 250 -0.03 20.42 9.53
N GLY A 251 0.38 20.79 8.32
CA GLY A 251 -0.49 20.71 7.14
C GLY A 251 -0.81 19.28 6.71
N VAL A 252 0.11 18.34 6.98
CA VAL A 252 -0.15 16.90 6.78
C VAL A 252 -1.17 16.40 7.79
N ASN A 253 -1.06 16.79 9.06
CA ASN A 253 -2.01 16.43 10.11
C ASN A 253 -3.41 17.01 9.85
N GLU A 254 -3.51 18.25 9.36
CA GLU A 254 -4.80 18.84 8.96
C GLU A 254 -5.47 18.04 7.84
N LYS A 255 -4.71 17.63 6.82
CA LYS A 255 -5.22 16.79 5.73
C LYS A 255 -5.58 15.39 6.19
N ALA A 256 -4.82 14.81 7.11
CA ALA A 256 -5.14 13.54 7.74
C ALA A 256 -6.53 13.58 8.37
N VAL A 257 -6.80 14.55 9.27
CA VAL A 257 -8.11 14.71 9.92
C VAL A 257 -9.22 14.90 8.89
N ALA A 258 -9.03 15.84 7.95
CA ALA A 258 -10.08 16.22 7.01
C ALA A 258 -10.47 15.08 6.06
N LEU A 259 -9.48 14.35 5.54
CA LEU A 259 -9.70 13.36 4.49
C LEU A 259 -9.88 11.94 5.02
N SER A 260 -9.53 11.66 6.27
CA SER A 260 -9.82 10.39 6.92
C SER A 260 -11.16 10.36 7.67
N GLY A 261 -11.93 11.46 7.63
CA GLY A 261 -13.15 11.62 8.43
C GLY A 261 -12.87 11.64 9.94
N GLY A 262 -11.67 12.04 10.37
CA GLY A 262 -11.26 12.08 11.76
C GLY A 262 -10.80 10.74 12.38
N GLU A 263 -10.69 9.66 11.59
CA GLU A 263 -10.18 8.36 12.06
C GLU A 263 -8.79 8.45 12.74
N TYR A 264 -7.92 9.34 12.24
CA TYR A 264 -6.63 9.67 12.85
C TYR A 264 -6.30 11.13 12.61
N SER A 265 -5.49 11.70 13.50
CA SER A 265 -5.18 13.14 13.48
C SER A 265 -3.73 13.47 13.13
N ARG A 266 -2.88 12.44 13.01
CA ARG A 266 -1.44 12.62 12.86
C ARG A 266 -0.87 11.62 11.87
N ILE A 267 0.09 12.04 11.06
CA ILE A 267 0.91 11.15 10.23
C ILE A 267 2.38 11.53 10.40
N LYS A 268 3.21 10.56 10.76
CA LYS A 268 4.68 10.64 10.66
C LYS A 268 5.14 9.93 9.39
N ILE A 269 5.53 10.72 8.39
CA ILE A 269 5.85 10.24 7.04
C ILE A 269 7.05 9.28 7.05
N HIS A 270 7.92 9.31 8.04
CA HIS A 270 9.08 8.43 8.13
C HIS A 270 9.12 7.58 9.40
N SER A 271 7.93 7.27 9.97
CA SER A 271 7.80 6.31 11.06
C SER A 271 6.98 5.08 10.67
N PHE A 272 7.38 3.95 11.24
CA PHE A 272 6.75 2.65 11.23
C PHE A 272 5.91 2.41 12.50
N PHE A 273 6.30 3.00 13.64
CA PHE A 273 5.64 2.75 14.92
C PHE A 273 4.75 3.90 15.39
N GLU A 274 5.24 5.13 15.33
CA GLU A 274 4.54 6.28 15.89
C GLU A 274 3.74 7.00 14.79
N TYR A 275 2.41 6.98 14.89
CA TYR A 275 1.49 7.53 13.88
C TYR A 275 1.88 7.16 12.44
N PRO A 276 2.05 5.86 12.14
CA PRO A 276 2.51 5.44 10.84
C PRO A 276 1.55 5.91 9.76
N HIS A 277 2.10 6.19 8.60
CA HIS A 277 1.31 6.45 7.41
C HIS A 277 0.36 5.27 7.13
N THR A 278 -0.89 5.55 6.73
CA THR A 278 -1.89 4.49 6.47
C THR A 278 -1.61 3.73 5.17
N SER A 279 -2.30 2.62 4.99
CA SER A 279 -2.22 1.83 3.76
C SER A 279 -3.61 1.49 3.24
N CYS A 280 -3.84 1.67 1.94
CA CYS A 280 -5.10 1.27 1.31
C CYS A 280 -5.10 -0.24 1.03
N GLY A 281 -4.36 -0.70 0.01
CA GLY A 281 -4.34 -2.11 -0.39
C GLY A 281 -3.51 -2.41 -1.65
N CYS A 282 -3.06 -1.37 -2.36
CA CYS A 282 -2.23 -1.48 -3.56
C CYS A 282 -0.72 -1.33 -3.27
N PHE A 283 -0.28 -1.44 -2.01
CA PHE A 283 1.15 -1.38 -1.68
C PHE A 283 1.94 -2.49 -2.36
N GLU A 284 3.18 -2.18 -2.76
CA GLU A 284 4.07 -3.16 -3.38
C GLU A 284 4.72 -4.08 -2.34
N VAL A 285 5.02 -3.53 -1.16
CA VAL A 285 5.71 -4.23 -0.06
C VAL A 285 5.00 -3.97 1.26
N VAL A 286 4.93 -4.97 2.13
CA VAL A 286 4.49 -4.85 3.52
C VAL A 286 5.68 -5.07 4.45
N GLY A 287 5.95 -4.08 5.29
CA GLY A 287 6.79 -4.26 6.47
C GLY A 287 5.98 -4.81 7.63
N PHE A 288 6.54 -5.74 8.39
CA PHE A 288 5.93 -6.33 9.58
C PHE A 288 6.94 -6.38 10.72
N TYR A 289 6.50 -5.99 11.91
CA TYR A 289 7.34 -6.00 13.11
C TYR A 289 7.50 -7.43 13.65
N ILE A 290 8.72 -7.75 14.08
CA ILE A 290 9.12 -9.03 14.67
C ILE A 290 9.66 -8.74 16.08
N PRO A 291 8.82 -8.84 17.12
CA PRO A 291 9.19 -8.51 18.50
C PRO A 291 10.39 -9.30 19.02
N GLU A 292 10.50 -10.59 18.68
CA GLU A 292 11.51 -11.51 19.21
C GLU A 292 12.96 -11.13 18.85
N VAL A 293 13.12 -10.31 17.81
CA VAL A 293 14.41 -9.81 17.34
C VAL A 293 14.43 -8.28 17.27
N ASP A 294 13.43 -7.61 17.87
CA ASP A 294 13.25 -6.16 17.81
C ASP A 294 13.54 -5.65 16.38
N GLY A 295 12.84 -6.17 15.36
CA GLY A 295 13.22 -5.96 13.96
C GLY A 295 12.01 -5.88 13.03
N ILE A 296 12.23 -5.43 11.79
CA ILE A 296 11.18 -5.34 10.78
C ILE A 296 11.55 -6.25 9.59
N GLY A 297 10.68 -7.20 9.28
CA GLY A 297 10.75 -7.95 8.03
C GLY A 297 9.96 -7.24 6.93
N TRP A 298 10.31 -7.45 5.67
CA TRP A 298 9.64 -6.83 4.52
C TRP A 298 9.29 -7.87 3.48
N VAL A 299 8.05 -7.89 2.99
CA VAL A 299 7.56 -8.87 2.02
C VAL A 299 6.91 -8.17 0.86
N ASP A 300 7.37 -8.45 -0.35
CA ASP A 300 6.75 -7.96 -1.56
C ASP A 300 5.54 -8.81 -1.98
N ARG A 301 4.67 -8.23 -2.79
CA ARG A 301 3.41 -8.85 -3.24
C ARG A 301 3.59 -10.15 -4.02
N ASP A 302 4.73 -10.33 -4.69
CA ASP A 302 4.98 -11.50 -5.53
C ASP A 302 5.50 -12.71 -4.72
N PHE A 303 5.85 -12.50 -3.46
CA PHE A 303 6.27 -13.58 -2.58
C PHE A 303 5.12 -14.52 -2.22
N SER A 304 5.22 -15.77 -2.66
CA SER A 304 4.23 -16.82 -2.42
C SER A 304 4.50 -17.70 -1.19
N GLY A 305 5.64 -17.49 -0.52
CA GLY A 305 6.03 -18.25 0.67
C GLY A 305 5.46 -17.67 1.97
N ASN A 306 5.90 -18.24 3.08
CA ASN A 306 5.65 -17.68 4.40
C ASN A 306 6.91 -16.95 4.90
N ALA A 307 6.70 -15.81 5.56
CA ALA A 307 7.75 -15.13 6.29
C ALA A 307 8.10 -15.89 7.60
N PRO A 308 9.19 -15.54 8.31
CA PRO A 308 9.61 -16.24 9.53
C PRO A 308 8.57 -16.23 10.67
N ASN A 309 7.60 -15.31 10.63
CA ASN A 309 6.45 -15.28 11.54
C ASN A 309 5.32 -16.26 11.14
N GLY A 310 5.51 -17.04 10.08
CA GLY A 310 4.53 -18.00 9.54
C GLY A 310 3.44 -17.40 8.66
N LEU A 311 3.45 -16.10 8.40
CA LEU A 311 2.42 -15.42 7.60
C LEU A 311 2.82 -15.30 6.14
N ALA A 312 1.85 -15.52 5.24
CA ALA A 312 1.96 -15.16 3.83
C ALA A 312 1.66 -13.66 3.60
N PHE A 313 2.09 -13.11 2.47
CA PHE A 313 1.81 -11.73 2.07
C PHE A 313 0.31 -11.39 2.15
N SER A 314 -0.56 -12.28 1.66
CA SER A 314 -2.02 -12.05 1.64
C SER A 314 -2.62 -11.83 3.04
N THR A 315 -2.13 -12.57 4.03
CA THR A 315 -2.56 -12.43 5.43
C THR A 315 -2.09 -11.09 6.01
N MET A 316 -0.82 -10.72 5.77
CA MET A 316 -0.26 -9.45 6.25
C MET A 316 -0.92 -8.25 5.55
N ALA A 317 -1.20 -8.36 4.25
CA ALA A 317 -1.90 -7.34 3.48
C ALA A 317 -3.30 -7.07 4.03
N GLY A 318 -4.02 -8.12 4.45
CA GLY A 318 -5.33 -8.01 5.09
C GLY A 318 -5.29 -7.28 6.44
N GLN A 319 -4.16 -7.31 7.15
CA GLN A 319 -3.96 -6.58 8.42
C GLN A 319 -3.47 -5.15 8.20
N THR A 320 -2.70 -4.92 7.12
CA THR A 320 -2.07 -3.63 6.82
C THR A 320 -3.03 -2.64 6.16
N GLY A 321 -3.90 -3.13 5.28
CA GLY A 321 -4.78 -2.31 4.47
C GLY A 321 -5.98 -1.69 5.20
N GLY A 322 -6.83 -0.99 4.45
CA GLY A 322 -8.10 -0.44 4.93
C GLY A 322 -8.04 1.01 5.44
N GLY A 323 -6.92 1.70 5.25
CA GLY A 323 -6.80 3.13 5.53
C GLY A 323 -6.70 3.47 7.01
N LYS A 324 -6.21 2.55 7.83
CA LYS A 324 -6.03 2.72 9.28
C LYS A 324 -4.55 2.81 9.64
N GLN A 325 -4.26 3.38 10.81
CA GLN A 325 -2.91 3.32 11.39
C GLN A 325 -2.75 2.01 12.15
N ILE A 326 -1.94 1.12 11.59
CA ILE A 326 -1.70 -0.22 12.15
C ILE A 326 -0.27 -0.27 12.66
N ILE A 327 -0.09 -0.20 13.97
CA ILE A 327 1.23 -0.32 14.57
C ILE A 327 1.72 -1.76 14.37
N GLY A 328 2.92 -1.91 13.81
CA GLY A 328 3.50 -3.22 13.51
C GLY A 328 3.37 -3.65 12.05
N PHE A 329 2.60 -2.94 11.23
CA PHE A 329 2.45 -3.22 9.80
C PHE A 329 2.44 -1.93 8.97
N LEU A 330 3.21 -1.88 7.88
CA LEU A 330 3.28 -0.71 7.02
C LEU A 330 3.41 -1.10 5.54
N GLY A 331 2.48 -0.62 4.70
CA GLY A 331 2.57 -0.73 3.25
C GLY A 331 3.42 0.38 2.65
N VAL A 332 4.33 0.02 1.74
CA VAL A 332 5.24 0.96 1.05
C VAL A 332 5.42 0.59 -0.42
N GLY A 333 5.84 1.57 -1.21
CA GLY A 333 6.36 1.33 -2.56
C GLY A 333 7.82 0.90 -2.51
N VAL A 334 8.28 0.10 -3.47
CA VAL A 334 9.66 -0.41 -3.54
C VAL A 334 10.67 0.73 -3.55
N ASN A 335 10.34 1.85 -4.20
CA ASN A 335 11.22 2.99 -4.31
C ASN A 335 11.36 3.82 -3.02
N TYR A 336 10.73 3.42 -1.91
CA TYR A 336 11.01 4.04 -0.62
C TYR A 336 12.30 3.50 0.01
N PHE A 337 12.74 2.28 -0.32
CA PHE A 337 13.97 1.68 0.25
C PHE A 337 15.26 2.44 -0.10
N ARG A 338 15.29 3.10 -1.26
CA ARG A 338 16.39 3.99 -1.69
C ARG A 338 16.43 5.33 -0.96
N SER A 339 15.36 5.68 -0.23
CA SER A 339 15.25 6.99 0.41
C SER A 339 16.25 7.09 1.56
N PRO A 340 16.98 8.21 1.71
CA PRO A 340 17.78 8.46 2.90
C PRO A 340 16.91 8.54 4.17
N LYS A 341 15.60 8.81 4.03
CA LYS A 341 14.63 8.90 5.12
C LYS A 341 13.85 7.62 5.37
N PHE A 342 14.19 6.52 4.71
CA PHE A 342 13.53 5.23 4.86
C PHE A 342 13.40 4.85 6.34
N ILE A 343 12.17 4.90 6.89
CA ILE A 343 11.81 4.68 8.31
C ILE A 343 12.83 5.25 9.32
N GLN A 344 13.38 6.44 9.01
CA GLN A 344 14.53 6.98 9.75
C GLN A 344 14.24 7.20 11.24
N ALA A 345 12.97 7.44 11.60
CA ALA A 345 12.53 7.56 12.99
C ALA A 345 12.87 6.30 13.80
N ASP A 346 12.80 5.13 13.16
CA ASP A 346 12.85 3.80 13.78
C ASP A 346 14.17 3.06 13.55
N GLY A 347 15.17 3.74 12.98
CA GLY A 347 16.53 3.22 12.78
C GLY A 347 16.87 2.84 11.35
N GLY A 348 15.99 3.11 10.38
CA GLY A 348 16.28 2.91 8.98
C GLY A 348 16.63 1.47 8.62
N TRP A 349 17.59 1.32 7.72
CA TRP A 349 18.09 0.03 7.29
C TRP A 349 18.59 -0.88 8.41
N ASN A 350 19.11 -0.33 9.51
CA ASN A 350 19.55 -1.12 10.68
C ASN A 350 18.40 -1.88 11.36
N ARG A 351 17.15 -1.51 11.06
CA ARG A 351 15.94 -2.13 11.59
C ARG A 351 15.39 -3.22 10.67
N VAL A 352 15.91 -3.35 9.46
CA VAL A 352 15.51 -4.38 8.50
C VAL A 352 16.21 -5.68 8.89
N VAL A 353 15.46 -6.75 9.14
CA VAL A 353 16.05 -8.03 9.62
C VAL A 353 15.78 -9.22 8.72
N TRP A 354 14.85 -9.09 7.77
CA TRP A 354 14.50 -10.17 6.84
C TRP A 354 13.78 -9.62 5.61
N MET A 355 14.03 -10.21 4.44
CA MET A 355 13.24 -9.96 3.23
C MET A 355 13.34 -11.13 2.25
N PRO A 356 12.34 -11.39 1.40
CA PRO A 356 12.44 -12.38 0.35
C PRO A 356 13.60 -12.08 -0.60
N LYS A 357 14.21 -13.14 -1.15
CA LYS A 357 15.31 -13.04 -2.11
C LYS A 357 14.95 -12.18 -3.31
N ASN A 358 13.74 -12.32 -3.84
CA ASN A 358 13.29 -11.53 -4.99
C ASN A 358 13.28 -10.04 -4.68
N LEU A 359 12.75 -9.64 -3.51
CA LEU A 359 12.79 -8.24 -3.06
C LEU A 359 14.24 -7.78 -2.85
N ARG A 360 15.07 -8.59 -2.18
CA ARG A 360 16.49 -8.29 -1.91
C ARG A 360 17.28 -8.02 -3.19
N GLU A 361 17.09 -8.84 -4.23
CA GLU A 361 17.75 -8.65 -5.52
C GLU A 361 17.18 -7.43 -6.27
N LYS A 362 15.86 -7.18 -6.19
CA LYS A 362 15.19 -6.02 -6.82
C LYS A 362 15.74 -4.69 -6.31
N ILE A 363 16.05 -4.59 -5.01
CA ILE A 363 16.55 -3.36 -4.36
C ILE A 363 18.04 -3.42 -3.98
N LYS A 364 18.79 -4.37 -4.51
CA LYS A 364 20.17 -4.66 -4.08
C LYS A 364 21.10 -3.44 -4.11
N ALA A 365 20.93 -2.57 -5.10
CA ALA A 365 21.73 -1.35 -5.24
C ALA A 365 21.44 -0.31 -4.14
N ASP A 366 20.29 -0.42 -3.47
CA ASP A 366 19.83 0.50 -2.44
C ASP A 366 20.12 0.00 -1.01
N ILE A 367 20.51 -1.27 -0.86
CA ILE A 367 20.89 -1.86 0.44
C ILE A 367 22.27 -1.33 0.85
N PRO A 368 22.44 -0.80 2.08
CA PRO A 368 23.76 -0.39 2.57
C PRO A 368 24.78 -1.54 2.48
N PRO A 369 25.98 -1.32 1.92
CA PRO A 369 26.96 -2.38 1.68
C PRO A 369 27.27 -3.24 2.91
N GLU A 370 27.28 -2.65 4.09
CA GLU A 370 27.55 -3.31 5.38
C GLU A 370 26.44 -4.24 5.86
N LEU A 371 25.24 -4.16 5.25
CA LEU A 371 24.07 -4.99 5.59
C LEU A 371 23.79 -6.10 4.58
N VAL A 372 24.32 -6.02 3.36
CA VAL A 372 24.03 -6.98 2.28
C VAL A 372 24.20 -8.44 2.73
N ASP A 373 25.32 -8.74 3.41
CA ASP A 373 25.64 -10.11 3.88
C ASP A 373 25.03 -10.47 5.24
N LYS A 374 24.26 -9.56 5.83
CA LYS A 374 23.62 -9.68 7.15
C LYS A 374 22.10 -9.76 7.07
N LEU A 375 21.52 -9.60 5.87
CA LEU A 375 20.07 -9.66 5.62
C LEU A 375 19.68 -11.05 5.10
N PRO A 376 19.14 -11.93 5.96
CA PRO A 376 18.68 -13.26 5.54
C PRO A 376 17.43 -13.20 4.67
N THR A 377 17.27 -14.25 3.87
CA THR A 377 16.11 -14.50 3.01
C THR A 377 15.37 -15.76 3.44
N GLU A 378 14.31 -16.14 2.72
CA GLU A 378 13.63 -17.42 2.87
C GLU A 378 14.52 -18.64 2.62
N GLU A 379 15.66 -18.48 1.92
CA GLU A 379 16.64 -19.55 1.71
C GLU A 379 17.55 -19.77 2.93
N ASP A 380 17.72 -18.73 3.76
CA ASP A 380 18.61 -18.75 4.93
C ASP A 380 17.89 -19.13 6.22
N VAL A 381 16.67 -18.60 6.41
CA VAL A 381 15.90 -18.72 7.65
C VAL A 381 14.41 -18.91 7.34
N SER A 382 13.75 -19.80 8.08
CA SER A 382 12.35 -20.15 7.87
C SER A 382 11.46 -19.90 9.09
N ASP A 383 12.05 -19.59 10.24
CA ASP A 383 11.34 -19.35 11.50
C ASP A 383 12.05 -18.31 12.37
N LEU A 384 11.37 -17.85 13.42
CA LEU A 384 11.88 -16.82 14.33
C LEU A 384 13.17 -17.22 15.06
N LYS A 385 13.33 -18.51 15.35
CA LYS A 385 14.51 -19.01 16.08
C LYS A 385 15.75 -18.94 15.18
N SER A 386 15.65 -19.52 13.99
CA SER A 386 16.71 -19.47 12.98
C SER A 386 17.03 -18.04 12.55
N LEU A 387 16.02 -17.14 12.49
CA LEU A 387 16.23 -15.71 12.28
C LEU A 387 17.11 -15.10 13.38
N LYS A 388 16.76 -15.29 14.66
CA LYS A 388 17.56 -14.76 15.78
C LYS A 388 19.01 -15.27 15.75
N ASP A 389 19.19 -16.57 15.59
CA ASP A 389 20.52 -17.21 15.52
C ASP A 389 21.36 -16.66 14.34
N TYR A 390 20.74 -16.44 13.18
CA TYR A 390 21.39 -15.86 12.00
C TYR A 390 21.87 -14.43 12.27
N LEU A 391 20.99 -13.59 12.82
CA LEU A 391 21.29 -12.19 13.11
C LEU A 391 22.48 -12.08 14.07
N GLU A 392 22.47 -12.86 15.16
CA GLU A 392 23.59 -12.96 16.13
C GLU A 392 24.90 -13.35 15.45
N LYS A 393 24.89 -14.45 14.69
CA LYS A 393 26.07 -14.97 13.99
C LYS A 393 26.65 -13.97 12.99
N LYS A 394 25.79 -13.20 12.32
CA LYS A 394 26.17 -12.17 11.33
C LYS A 394 26.45 -10.81 11.95
N GLN A 395 26.32 -10.67 13.27
CA GLN A 395 26.47 -9.40 13.98
C GLN A 395 25.63 -8.28 13.32
N HIS A 396 24.35 -8.58 13.12
CA HIS A 396 23.41 -7.62 12.57
C HIS A 396 23.27 -6.41 13.52
N PRO A 397 23.24 -5.14 13.02
CA PRO A 397 23.17 -3.95 13.88
C PRO A 397 21.99 -3.93 14.85
N VAL A 398 20.89 -4.61 14.52
CA VAL A 398 19.71 -4.75 15.38
C VAL A 398 20.03 -5.31 16.77
N ILE A 399 21.07 -6.14 16.93
CA ILE A 399 21.46 -6.75 18.21
C ILE A 399 21.82 -5.69 19.25
N GLN A 400 22.35 -4.54 18.82
CA GLN A 400 22.67 -3.43 19.73
C GLN A 400 21.43 -2.88 20.45
N ARG A 401 20.24 -3.23 19.99
CA ARG A 401 18.98 -2.84 20.61
C ARG A 401 18.53 -3.83 21.67
N TRP A 402 18.84 -5.11 21.50
CA TRP A 402 18.55 -6.14 22.49
C TRP A 402 19.34 -5.88 23.77
N THR A 403 20.62 -5.50 23.63
CA THR A 403 21.46 -5.16 24.79
C THR A 403 20.98 -3.91 25.52
N LYS A 404 20.41 -2.93 24.80
CA LYS A 404 19.80 -1.75 25.43
C LYS A 404 18.50 -2.09 26.17
N GLU A 405 17.72 -3.03 25.66
CA GLU A 405 16.50 -3.50 26.32
C GLU A 405 16.81 -4.34 27.55
N GLU A 406 17.82 -5.22 27.47
CA GLU A 406 18.35 -5.97 28.62
C GLU A 406 18.92 -5.04 29.70
N ALA A 407 19.73 -4.05 29.31
CA ALA A 407 20.24 -3.04 30.25
C ALA A 407 19.12 -2.16 30.86
N ALA A 408 18.08 -1.83 30.09
CA ALA A 408 16.92 -1.08 30.60
C ALA A 408 16.08 -1.95 31.56
N ALA A 409 15.88 -3.24 31.27
CA ALA A 409 15.21 -4.18 32.16
C ALA A 409 16.02 -4.42 33.45
N GLU A 410 17.35 -4.48 33.37
CA GLU A 410 18.26 -4.56 34.51
C GLU A 410 18.28 -3.26 35.34
N ALA A 411 18.20 -2.08 34.70
CA ALA A 411 18.09 -0.80 35.39
C ALA A 411 16.75 -0.67 36.16
N VAL A 412 15.63 -1.06 35.54
CA VAL A 412 14.31 -1.05 36.19
C VAL A 412 14.22 -2.09 37.33
N SER A 413 14.94 -3.21 37.24
CA SER A 413 14.98 -4.20 38.31
C SER A 413 15.95 -3.85 39.45
N SER A 414 16.97 -3.02 39.21
CA SER A 414 17.92 -2.54 40.22
C SER A 414 17.44 -1.30 40.98
N ASP A 415 16.58 -0.47 40.40
CA ASP A 415 15.91 0.66 41.09
C ASP A 415 14.70 0.21 41.95
N GLY A 416 14.37 -1.09 41.96
CA GLY A 416 13.28 -1.67 42.74
C GLY A 416 13.60 -1.99 44.21
N ALA A 417 14.82 -1.71 44.69
CA ALA A 417 15.21 -1.96 46.07
C ALA A 417 15.30 -0.64 46.87
N ALA A 418 14.24 -0.39 47.64
CA ALA A 418 14.07 0.61 48.69
C ALA A 418 13.56 2.01 48.28
N SER A 419 12.24 2.19 48.33
CA SER A 419 11.64 3.20 49.21
C SER A 419 10.13 2.95 49.38
N GLN A 420 9.73 2.54 50.60
CA GLN A 420 8.37 2.75 51.07
C GLN A 420 8.25 4.22 51.49
N VAL A 421 7.67 5.06 50.64
CA VAL A 421 7.09 6.35 51.08
C VAL A 421 5.81 6.59 50.28
N GLY A 422 4.73 6.89 51.00
CA GLY A 422 3.37 7.00 50.47
C GLY A 422 3.22 8.05 49.36
N ALA A 423 2.40 7.73 48.36
CA ALA A 423 2.08 8.61 47.26
C ALA A 423 1.24 9.83 47.73
N PRO A 424 1.54 11.06 47.27
CA PRO A 424 0.72 12.23 47.52
C PRO A 424 -0.50 12.23 46.58
N ALA A 425 -1.65 12.63 47.12
CA ALA A 425 -2.88 12.82 46.36
C ALA A 425 -2.79 14.08 45.48
N TRP A 426 -3.09 13.93 44.19
CA TRP A 426 -3.32 15.05 43.27
C TRP A 426 -4.79 15.04 42.84
N SER A 427 -5.52 16.05 43.28
CA SER A 427 -6.91 16.35 42.93
C SER A 427 -6.99 17.17 41.63
N VAL A 428 -7.89 16.81 40.73
CA VAL A 428 -8.28 17.64 39.57
C VAL A 428 -9.72 18.13 39.79
N PRO A 429 -10.04 19.44 39.62
CA PRO A 429 -11.39 19.96 39.83
C PRO A 429 -12.30 19.67 38.63
N ALA A 430 -13.57 19.38 38.90
CA ALA A 430 -14.60 19.15 37.90
C ALA A 430 -15.17 20.48 37.35
N PRO A 431 -15.61 20.55 36.07
CA PRO A 431 -16.31 21.71 35.55
C PRO A 431 -17.77 21.72 36.04
N SER A 432 -18.21 22.91 36.45
CA SER A 432 -19.57 23.22 36.87
C SER A 432 -20.55 23.16 35.68
N MET A 433 -21.60 22.33 35.79
CA MET A 433 -22.81 22.46 34.99
C MET A 433 -24.02 22.77 35.88
N ASN A 434 -24.65 23.90 35.61
CA ASN A 434 -25.96 24.30 36.14
C ASN A 434 -27.04 23.32 35.67
N MET A 435 -27.90 22.88 36.59
CA MET A 435 -29.14 22.16 36.31
C MET A 435 -30.34 23.04 36.64
N PRO A 436 -31.37 23.17 35.78
CA PRO A 436 -32.67 23.67 36.20
C PRO A 436 -33.52 22.54 36.79
N VAL A 437 -34.28 22.92 37.82
CA VAL A 437 -35.06 22.06 38.72
C VAL A 437 -36.37 21.61 38.07
N GLY A 438 -36.68 20.31 38.17
CA GLY A 438 -38.06 19.81 38.13
C GLY A 438 -38.25 18.58 37.25
N MET A 439 -38.25 17.38 37.86
CA MET A 439 -39.09 16.21 37.54
C MET A 439 -38.76 15.06 38.53
N PRO A 440 -39.72 14.18 38.90
CA PRO A 440 -39.59 13.27 40.03
C PRO A 440 -38.72 12.04 39.72
N MET A 441 -37.93 11.62 40.72
CA MET A 441 -37.03 10.46 40.66
C MET A 441 -37.81 9.13 40.60
N MET A 442 -37.53 8.33 39.57
CA MET A 442 -37.82 6.89 39.54
C MET A 442 -36.53 6.11 39.91
N PRO A 443 -36.62 5.03 40.70
CA PRO A 443 -35.44 4.38 41.25
C PRO A 443 -34.65 3.62 40.18
N PRO A 444 -33.30 3.67 40.20
CA PRO A 444 -32.48 2.97 39.23
C PRO A 444 -32.52 1.46 39.46
N MET A 445 -32.73 0.73 38.36
CA MET A 445 -32.57 -0.72 38.27
C MET A 445 -31.19 -1.14 38.78
N GLN A 446 -31.21 -2.03 39.76
CA GLN A 446 -30.03 -2.68 40.32
C GLN A 446 -29.72 -3.92 39.49
N LEU A 447 -28.69 -3.87 38.64
CA LEU A 447 -28.05 -5.09 38.14
C LEU A 447 -26.93 -5.47 39.11
N GLY A 448 -27.17 -6.56 39.84
CA GLY A 448 -26.32 -7.06 40.90
C GLY A 448 -24.96 -7.56 40.41
N GLY A 449 -23.95 -7.33 41.26
CA GLY A 449 -22.64 -7.96 41.16
C GLY A 449 -22.71 -9.45 41.48
N GLY A 450 -22.04 -10.25 40.66
CA GLY A 450 -21.67 -11.62 41.00
C GLY A 450 -20.20 -11.65 41.42
N GLU A 451 -19.93 -12.27 42.58
CA GLU A 451 -18.59 -12.64 43.03
C GLU A 451 -17.94 -13.57 41.99
N GLY A 452 -17.00 -13.05 41.21
CA GLY A 452 -16.16 -13.81 40.31
C GLY A 452 -14.70 -13.43 40.54
N VAL A 453 -13.84 -14.43 40.66
CA VAL A 453 -12.38 -14.23 40.80
C VAL A 453 -11.83 -13.66 39.49
N LYS A 454 -11.20 -12.49 39.56
CA LYS A 454 -10.51 -11.86 38.42
C LYS A 454 -9.09 -12.41 38.31
N LEU A 455 -8.84 -13.24 37.30
CA LEU A 455 -7.50 -13.69 36.92
C LEU A 455 -6.97 -12.82 35.78
N VAL A 456 -5.79 -12.24 35.95
CA VAL A 456 -5.07 -11.50 34.90
C VAL A 456 -3.79 -12.25 34.58
N LEU A 457 -3.66 -12.72 33.34
CA LEU A 457 -2.49 -13.43 32.85
C LEU A 457 -1.77 -12.55 31.84
N LYS A 458 -0.47 -12.31 32.04
CA LYS A 458 0.41 -11.62 31.08
C LYS A 458 1.50 -12.61 30.64
N ASN A 459 1.74 -12.71 29.34
CA ASN A 459 2.69 -13.64 28.69
C ASN A 459 2.47 -15.13 28.98
N ALA A 460 1.22 -15.61 28.90
CA ALA A 460 0.90 -17.03 29.01
C ALA A 460 0.37 -17.60 27.68
N LYS A 461 0.85 -18.79 27.28
CA LYS A 461 0.28 -19.57 26.17
C LYS A 461 -0.64 -20.63 26.77
N ILE A 462 -1.95 -20.46 26.61
CA ILE A 462 -2.96 -21.36 27.16
C ILE A 462 -3.45 -22.29 26.04
N THR A 463 -3.29 -23.60 26.23
CA THR A 463 -3.86 -24.62 25.35
C THR A 463 -4.96 -25.34 26.12
N ILE A 464 -6.17 -25.37 25.57
CA ILE A 464 -7.35 -25.96 26.22
C ILE A 464 -7.90 -27.06 25.30
N ASP A 465 -7.84 -28.31 25.75
CA ASP A 465 -8.30 -29.45 24.93
C ASP A 465 -9.83 -29.62 24.92
N ARG A 466 -10.52 -29.27 26.02
CA ARG A 466 -11.99 -29.28 26.06
C ARG A 466 -12.54 -28.41 27.18
N ILE A 467 -13.62 -27.69 26.89
CA ILE A 467 -14.40 -26.94 27.89
C ILE A 467 -15.79 -27.58 28.02
N ILE A 468 -16.22 -27.83 29.26
CA ILE A 468 -17.58 -28.29 29.57
C ILE A 468 -18.19 -27.31 30.56
N LEU A 469 -19.32 -26.71 30.18
CA LEU A 469 -20.10 -25.81 31.01
C LEU A 469 -21.29 -26.57 31.59
N LYS A 470 -21.38 -26.68 32.92
CA LYS A 470 -22.58 -27.16 33.62
C LYS A 470 -23.28 -25.96 34.26
N GLY A 471 -24.54 -25.75 33.89
CA GLY A 471 -25.41 -24.81 34.59
C GLY A 471 -25.71 -25.32 36.00
N LYS A 472 -25.89 -24.41 36.97
CA LYS A 472 -26.40 -24.75 38.30
C LYS A 472 -27.80 -25.37 38.14
N GLU A 473 -27.99 -26.57 38.66
CA GLU A 473 -29.33 -27.09 38.92
C GLU A 473 -30.08 -26.09 39.83
N LYS A 474 -31.34 -25.85 39.47
CA LYS A 474 -32.19 -24.80 40.06
C LYS A 474 -32.46 -25.00 41.54
#